data_AF-A0A358A420-F1
#
_entry.id   AF-A0A358A420-F1
#
_cell.length_a   1.000
_cell.length_b   1.000
_cell.length_c   1.000
_cell.angle_alpha   90.00
_cell.angle_beta   90.00
_cell.angle_gamma   90.00
#
_symmetry.space_group_name_H-M   'P 1'
#
loop_
_entity.id
_entity.type
_entity.pdbx_description
1 polymer ?
#
loop_
_entity_poly.entity_id
_entity_poly.type
_entity_poly.pdbx_seq_one_letter_code
_entity_poly.pdbx_strand_id
1 'polypeptide(L)'
;MALPDHQAPPGAVLVAGVDEQGVEYVLEDDPHALPMVDPRYDVDDKNWVRYRTSWGGFLRLVIFVLAIIWVVTTARGRIYGWVDAQIEPDGEPGNLIELTIPSGASTNNVATLLENEGVISNATVFRYWLRCEGELSITGFLGCDAERTFQAGDYEIPTNLAFADAVAVLDQGPIPEIFVDFTIPEGLRLTELVERLLAVNSNFDRADLLDALRNPTLVSAYADATVPIDLRLEGTLFPATYDVAEEDVADEARFLQRMADTFDQRYENLLGEVGRDPAILELGLSDYEVIVVASMIEREARVDVDRPLIARAIYNRP
;
A
#
# COMPACT_ATOMS: atom_id res chain seq x y z
N MET A 1 17.20 52.52 -125.53
CA MET A 1 18.55 51.92 -125.52
C MET A 1 18.50 50.69 -124.62
N ALA A 2 19.24 49.65 -124.98
CA ALA A 2 19.04 48.26 -124.59
C ALA A 2 19.84 47.82 -123.34
N LEU A 3 19.26 46.84 -122.61
CA LEU A 3 19.86 45.66 -121.95
C LEU A 3 20.82 45.87 -120.74
N PRO A 4 21.13 44.83 -119.93
CA PRO A 4 20.47 44.48 -118.66
C PRO A 4 21.50 44.27 -117.51
N ASP A 5 21.09 43.84 -116.31
CA ASP A 5 21.55 42.60 -115.63
C ASP A 5 21.06 42.51 -114.17
N HIS A 6 21.04 41.28 -113.65
CA HIS A 6 20.44 40.80 -112.41
C HIS A 6 20.96 41.34 -111.06
N GLN A 7 20.06 41.28 -110.04
CA GLN A 7 20.21 40.93 -108.61
C GLN A 7 21.53 41.27 -107.87
N ALA A 8 21.57 41.80 -106.64
CA ALA A 8 20.60 41.95 -105.54
C ALA A 8 20.99 43.20 -104.70
N PRO A 9 20.05 43.89 -104.02
CA PRO A 9 20.41 45.02 -103.18
C PRO A 9 21.02 44.59 -101.83
N PRO A 10 21.96 45.37 -101.29
CA PRO A 10 22.67 45.11 -100.02
C PRO A 10 21.71 45.12 -98.82
N GLY A 11 21.92 44.16 -97.92
CA GLY A 11 21.12 43.93 -96.71
C GLY A 11 21.01 45.17 -95.83
N ALA A 12 19.79 45.49 -95.42
CA ALA A 12 19.51 46.51 -94.44
C ALA A 12 19.73 45.91 -93.04
N VAL A 13 20.84 46.30 -92.42
CA VAL A 13 21.17 46.02 -91.01
C VAL A 13 20.06 46.62 -90.13
N LEU A 14 19.38 45.79 -89.35
CA LEU A 14 18.36 46.23 -88.40
C LEU A 14 18.79 45.82 -86.97
N VAL A 15 19.45 46.79 -86.31
CA VAL A 15 19.81 46.86 -84.88
C VAL A 15 21.17 46.23 -84.51
N ALA A 16 22.13 47.10 -84.19
CA ALA A 16 23.32 46.76 -83.41
C ALA A 16 23.07 47.12 -81.95
N GLY A 17 23.25 46.17 -81.04
CA GLY A 17 23.15 46.35 -79.59
C GLY A 17 24.48 46.00 -78.94
N VAL A 18 24.79 46.66 -77.83
CA VAL A 18 25.94 46.32 -76.98
C VAL A 18 25.39 45.82 -75.65
N ASP A 19 25.83 44.64 -75.20
CA ASP A 19 25.44 44.13 -73.89
C ASP A 19 26.18 44.84 -72.74
N GLU A 20 25.79 44.54 -71.49
CA GLU A 20 26.38 45.16 -70.29
C GLU A 20 27.88 44.83 -70.07
N GLN A 21 28.49 44.00 -70.93
CA GLN A 21 29.90 43.64 -70.92
C GLN A 21 30.70 44.28 -72.07
N GLY A 22 30.04 45.08 -72.93
CA GLY A 22 30.69 45.85 -73.99
C GLY A 22 30.86 45.10 -75.31
N VAL A 23 30.15 43.99 -75.52
CA VAL A 23 30.24 43.21 -76.78
C VAL A 23 29.15 43.67 -77.75
N GLU A 24 29.55 44.14 -78.93
CA GLU A 24 28.65 44.58 -79.99
C GLU A 24 28.17 43.38 -80.83
N TYR A 25 26.86 43.24 -81.01
CA TYR A 25 26.28 42.22 -81.88
C TYR A 25 25.37 42.84 -82.94
N VAL A 26 25.49 42.32 -84.17
CA VAL A 26 24.73 42.72 -85.35
C VAL A 26 23.74 41.61 -85.66
N LEU A 27 22.44 41.93 -85.68
CA LEU A 27 21.40 41.02 -86.16
C LEU A 27 21.23 41.22 -87.66
N GLU A 28 21.69 40.23 -88.43
CA GLU A 28 21.51 40.18 -89.88
C GLU A 28 20.38 39.20 -90.19
N ASP A 29 19.27 39.70 -90.72
CA ASP A 29 18.10 38.90 -91.07
C ASP A 29 18.39 38.20 -92.41
N ASP A 30 19.00 37.01 -92.34
CA ASP A 30 19.20 36.13 -93.50
C ASP A 30 17.92 35.28 -93.70
N PRO A 31 17.10 35.57 -94.73
CA PRO A 31 15.85 34.87 -94.98
C PRO A 31 16.06 33.42 -95.48
N HIS A 32 17.31 32.98 -95.65
CA HIS A 32 17.67 31.60 -96.01
C HIS A 32 18.46 30.87 -94.92
N ALA A 33 18.68 31.48 -93.74
CA ALA A 33 19.23 30.78 -92.60
C ALA A 33 18.24 29.73 -92.10
N LEU A 34 18.61 28.45 -92.23
CA LEU A 34 17.87 27.36 -91.59
C LEU A 34 17.80 27.65 -90.08
N PRO A 35 16.64 27.48 -89.43
CA PRO A 35 16.52 27.74 -88.00
C PRO A 35 17.61 26.94 -87.27
N MET A 36 18.30 27.58 -86.32
CA MET A 36 19.32 26.95 -85.50
C MET A 36 18.71 25.71 -84.82
N VAL A 37 18.92 24.52 -85.40
CA VAL A 37 18.53 23.24 -84.81
C VAL A 37 19.61 22.93 -83.79
N ASP A 38 19.27 23.04 -82.51
CA ASP A 38 20.08 22.54 -81.41
C ASP A 38 20.40 21.05 -81.69
N PRO A 39 21.69 20.65 -81.83
CA PRO A 39 22.08 19.28 -82.18
C PRO A 39 21.68 18.23 -81.13
N ARG A 40 21.01 18.61 -80.04
CA ARG A 40 20.58 17.71 -78.96
C ARG A 40 19.07 17.62 -78.78
N TYR A 41 18.26 18.18 -79.69
CA TYR A 41 16.80 18.00 -79.60
C TYR A 41 16.37 16.71 -80.30
N ASP A 42 16.38 15.61 -79.54
CA ASP A 42 15.80 14.33 -79.96
C ASP A 42 14.27 14.41 -79.87
N VAL A 43 13.60 14.35 -81.03
CA VAL A 43 12.14 14.47 -81.14
C VAL A 43 11.43 13.22 -80.59
N ASP A 44 12.15 12.10 -80.43
CA ASP A 44 11.64 10.86 -79.86
C ASP A 44 11.92 10.71 -78.36
N ASP A 45 12.71 11.62 -77.75
CA ASP A 45 12.96 11.61 -76.32
C ASP A 45 11.78 12.26 -75.57
N LYS A 46 10.72 11.48 -75.37
CA LYS A 46 9.58 11.82 -74.50
C LYS A 46 10.02 11.82 -73.03
N ASN A 47 10.87 12.77 -72.68
CA ASN A 47 11.20 13.06 -71.29
C ASN A 47 10.00 13.79 -70.66
N TRP A 48 9.05 13.00 -70.14
CA TRP A 48 7.97 13.52 -69.31
C TRP A 48 8.58 14.09 -68.03
N VAL A 49 8.76 15.42 -67.95
CA VAL A 49 9.02 16.08 -66.68
C VAL A 49 7.75 15.99 -65.85
N ARG A 50 7.66 14.94 -65.03
CA ARG A 50 6.60 14.83 -64.03
C ARG A 50 6.79 15.98 -63.05
N TYR A 51 5.95 17.01 -63.14
CA TYR A 51 5.77 17.94 -62.04
C TYR A 51 5.27 17.16 -60.83
N ARG A 52 6.21 16.70 -60.00
CA ARG A 52 5.91 16.09 -58.71
C ARG A 52 5.34 17.21 -57.85
N THR A 53 4.02 17.32 -57.79
CA THR A 53 3.34 18.27 -56.91
C THR A 53 3.91 18.09 -55.50
N SER A 54 4.62 19.11 -55.00
CA SER A 54 5.30 19.09 -53.70
C SER A 54 4.34 18.83 -52.52
N TRP A 55 3.04 18.95 -52.78
CA TRP A 55 1.94 18.73 -51.84
C TRP A 55 1.68 17.25 -51.51
N GLY A 56 2.14 16.30 -52.32
CA GLY A 56 1.86 14.87 -52.08
C GLY A 56 2.53 14.31 -50.80
N GLY A 57 3.71 14.83 -50.45
CA GLY A 57 4.39 14.48 -49.20
C GLY A 57 3.71 15.09 -47.98
N PHE A 58 3.31 16.37 -48.09
CA PHE A 58 2.57 17.08 -47.05
C PHE A 58 1.20 16.43 -46.77
N LEU A 59 0.44 16.09 -47.80
CA LEU A 59 -0.86 15.44 -47.64
C LEU A 59 -0.74 14.05 -47.00
N ARG A 60 0.29 13.27 -47.35
CA ARG A 60 0.58 11.98 -46.68
C ARG A 60 0.94 12.16 -45.21
N LEU A 61 1.72 13.19 -44.88
CA LEU A 61 2.04 13.53 -43.50
C LEU A 61 0.78 13.93 -42.72
N VAL A 62 -0.09 14.78 -43.30
CA VAL A 62 -1.35 15.18 -42.67
C VAL A 62 -2.27 13.98 -42.45
N ILE A 63 -2.44 13.11 -43.45
CA ILE A 63 -3.24 11.87 -43.31
C ILE A 63 -2.65 10.97 -42.23
N PHE A 64 -1.32 10.82 -42.18
CA PHE A 64 -0.64 10.03 -41.16
C PHE A 64 -0.85 10.59 -39.75
N VAL A 65 -0.74 11.91 -39.58
CA VAL A 65 -1.01 12.59 -38.30
C VAL A 65 -2.48 12.41 -37.89
N LEU A 66 -3.42 12.60 -38.81
CA LEU A 66 -4.85 12.37 -38.55
C LEU A 66 -5.15 10.91 -38.20
N ALA A 67 -4.49 9.95 -38.85
CA ALA A 67 -4.61 8.54 -38.52
C ALA A 67 -4.07 8.25 -37.12
N ILE A 68 -2.92 8.83 -36.73
CA ILE A 68 -2.40 8.73 -35.36
C ILE A 68 -3.38 9.33 -34.36
N ILE A 69 -3.90 10.53 -34.61
CA ILE A 69 -4.87 11.18 -33.73
C ILE A 69 -6.10 10.29 -33.55
N TRP A 70 -6.64 9.75 -34.66
CA TRP A 70 -7.80 8.85 -34.61
C TRP A 70 -7.52 7.56 -33.83
N VAL A 71 -6.34 6.95 -34.02
CA VAL A 71 -5.92 5.76 -33.25
C VAL A 71 -5.82 6.12 -31.77
N VAL A 72 -5.18 7.24 -31.43
CA VAL A 72 -5.01 7.70 -30.04
C VAL A 72 -6.36 7.99 -29.40
N THR A 73 -7.29 8.69 -30.07
CA THR A 73 -8.62 8.98 -29.50
C THR A 73 -9.45 7.72 -29.29
N THR A 74 -9.36 6.76 -30.21
CA THR A 74 -10.12 5.51 -30.13
C THR A 74 -9.55 4.60 -29.04
N ALA A 75 -8.22 4.47 -28.99
CA ALA A 75 -7.53 3.73 -27.93
C ALA A 75 -7.81 4.36 -26.56
N ARG A 76 -7.77 5.69 -26.49
CA ARG A 76 -8.14 6.46 -25.29
C ARG A 76 -9.54 6.10 -24.83
N GLY A 77 -10.56 6.25 -25.68
CA GLY A 77 -11.94 5.95 -25.29
C GLY A 77 -12.14 4.51 -24.81
N ARG A 78 -11.47 3.53 -25.43
CA ARG A 78 -11.49 2.13 -25.01
C ARG A 78 -10.87 1.91 -23.63
N ILE A 79 -9.73 2.55 -23.37
CA ILE A 79 -9.02 2.44 -22.09
C ILE A 79 -9.84 3.09 -20.97
N TYR A 80 -10.36 4.30 -21.18
CA TYR A 80 -11.20 4.98 -20.18
C TYR A 80 -12.46 4.19 -19.87
N GLY A 81 -13.18 3.70 -20.89
CA GLY A 81 -14.37 2.89 -20.64
C GLY A 81 -14.07 1.58 -19.90
N TRP A 82 -12.90 0.96 -20.13
CA TRP A 82 -12.48 -0.20 -19.35
C TRP A 82 -12.16 0.16 -17.89
N VAL A 83 -11.43 1.26 -17.66
CA VAL A 83 -11.10 1.77 -16.31
C VAL A 83 -12.36 2.12 -15.54
N ASP A 84 -13.29 2.84 -16.15
CA ASP A 84 -14.55 3.24 -15.52
C ASP A 84 -15.35 2.00 -15.09
N ALA A 85 -15.42 0.97 -15.94
CA ALA A 85 -16.05 -0.31 -15.62
C ALA A 85 -15.31 -1.13 -14.53
N GLN A 86 -14.06 -0.78 -14.19
CA GLN A 86 -13.39 -1.36 -13.01
C GLN A 86 -13.69 -0.56 -11.74
N ILE A 87 -13.80 0.77 -11.85
CA ILE A 87 -14.07 1.65 -10.71
C ILE A 87 -15.51 1.47 -10.22
N GLU A 88 -16.43 1.35 -11.17
CA GLU A 88 -17.85 1.13 -10.94
C GLU A 88 -18.30 -0.08 -11.77
N PRO A 89 -18.19 -1.29 -11.21
CA PRO A 89 -18.59 -2.50 -11.92
C PRO A 89 -20.10 -2.54 -12.13
N ASP A 90 -20.52 -3.10 -13.26
CA ASP A 90 -21.95 -3.30 -13.54
C ASP A 90 -22.56 -4.31 -12.56
N GLY A 91 -23.73 -3.99 -12.02
CA GLY A 91 -24.51 -4.87 -11.15
C GLY A 91 -24.74 -4.31 -9.76
N GLU A 92 -25.55 -5.02 -8.96
CA GLU A 92 -25.72 -4.71 -7.55
C GLU A 92 -24.58 -5.36 -6.73
N PRO A 93 -24.27 -4.84 -5.52
CA PRO A 93 -23.38 -5.51 -4.59
C PRO A 93 -23.76 -6.97 -4.39
N GLY A 94 -22.77 -7.85 -4.39
CA GLY A 94 -22.92 -9.28 -4.22
C GLY A 94 -23.13 -9.69 -2.76
N ASN A 95 -22.78 -10.94 -2.46
CA ASN A 95 -22.89 -11.48 -1.11
C ASN A 95 -21.91 -10.79 -0.16
N LEU A 96 -22.34 -10.62 1.10
CA LEU A 96 -21.48 -10.21 2.21
C LEU A 96 -20.49 -11.33 2.53
N ILE A 97 -19.21 -11.00 2.63
CA ILE A 97 -18.14 -11.92 3.01
C ILE A 97 -17.37 -11.37 4.21
N GLU A 98 -16.78 -12.28 4.98
CA GLU A 98 -15.87 -11.94 6.07
C GLU A 98 -14.43 -11.92 5.54
N LEU A 99 -13.73 -10.82 5.77
CA LEU A 99 -12.39 -10.58 5.27
C LEU A 99 -11.47 -10.07 6.38
N THR A 100 -10.43 -10.85 6.70
CA THR A 100 -9.40 -10.46 7.67
C THR A 100 -8.26 -9.70 6.99
N ILE A 101 -8.05 -8.43 7.39
CA ILE A 101 -6.87 -7.66 6.99
C ILE A 101 -5.76 -7.87 8.03
N PRO A 102 -4.62 -8.46 7.67
CA PRO A 102 -3.55 -8.73 8.62
C PRO A 102 -2.86 -7.46 9.11
N SER A 103 -2.36 -7.49 10.35
CA SER A 103 -1.59 -6.40 10.93
C SER A 103 -0.36 -6.06 10.09
N GLY A 104 -0.15 -4.76 9.82
CA GLY A 104 0.94 -4.27 8.98
C GLY A 104 0.75 -4.50 7.48
N ALA A 105 -0.45 -4.86 7.01
CA ALA A 105 -0.73 -4.98 5.58
C ALA A 105 -0.52 -3.64 4.85
N SER A 106 0.28 -3.66 3.77
CA SER A 106 0.39 -2.51 2.88
C SER A 106 -0.89 -2.32 2.05
N THR A 107 -1.14 -1.10 1.55
CA THR A 107 -2.25 -0.80 0.62
C THR A 107 -2.24 -1.71 -0.61
N ASN A 108 -1.05 -2.16 -1.04
CA ASN A 108 -0.92 -3.13 -2.13
C ASN A 108 -1.46 -4.51 -1.76
N ASN A 109 -1.16 -4.97 -0.55
CA ASN A 109 -1.62 -6.27 -0.07
C ASN A 109 -3.14 -6.24 0.14
N VAL A 110 -3.66 -5.15 0.71
CA VAL A 110 -5.11 -4.96 0.88
C VAL A 110 -5.81 -4.95 -0.48
N ALA A 111 -5.33 -4.20 -1.46
CA ALA A 111 -5.91 -4.19 -2.81
C ALA A 111 -5.93 -5.60 -3.46
N THR A 112 -4.83 -6.35 -3.32
CA THR A 112 -4.73 -7.71 -3.86
C THR A 112 -5.70 -8.66 -3.14
N LEU A 113 -5.82 -8.52 -1.82
CA LEU A 113 -6.74 -9.31 -1.01
C LEU A 113 -8.21 -9.05 -1.41
N LEU A 114 -8.59 -7.78 -1.57
CA LEU A 114 -9.93 -7.40 -2.02
C LEU A 114 -10.25 -7.92 -3.43
N GLU A 115 -9.26 -7.93 -4.35
CA GLU A 115 -9.46 -8.49 -5.70
C GLU A 115 -9.61 -10.01 -5.65
N ASN A 116 -8.78 -10.70 -4.85
CA ASN A 116 -8.83 -12.17 -4.72
C ASN A 116 -10.17 -12.65 -4.17
N GLU A 117 -10.73 -11.92 -3.20
CA GLU A 117 -12.05 -12.22 -2.62
C GLU A 117 -13.21 -11.64 -3.43
N GLY A 118 -12.95 -10.99 -4.57
CA GLY A 118 -13.97 -10.46 -5.47
C GLY A 118 -14.73 -9.25 -4.93
N VAL A 119 -14.19 -8.56 -3.92
CA VAL A 119 -14.73 -7.29 -3.41
C VAL A 119 -14.56 -6.19 -4.44
N ILE A 120 -13.42 -6.14 -5.10
CA ILE A 120 -13.12 -5.17 -6.18
C ILE A 120 -12.74 -5.90 -7.47
N SER A 121 -12.96 -5.25 -8.61
CA SER A 121 -12.71 -5.86 -9.92
C SER A 121 -11.23 -5.94 -10.30
N ASN A 122 -10.40 -4.97 -9.86
CA ASN A 122 -8.98 -4.97 -10.18
C ASN A 122 -8.11 -4.24 -9.15
N ALA A 123 -7.15 -4.95 -8.54
CA ALA A 123 -6.27 -4.37 -7.52
C ALA A 123 -5.34 -3.28 -8.09
N THR A 124 -4.93 -3.38 -9.35
CA THR A 124 -4.01 -2.40 -9.94
C THR A 124 -4.71 -1.08 -10.18
N VAL A 125 -5.90 -1.10 -10.78
CA VAL A 125 -6.69 0.12 -10.99
C VAL A 125 -7.08 0.75 -9.66
N PHE A 126 -7.50 -0.07 -8.69
CA PHE A 126 -7.84 0.40 -7.33
C PHE A 126 -6.67 1.11 -6.65
N ARG A 127 -5.45 0.57 -6.72
CA ARG A 127 -4.26 1.22 -6.15
C ARG A 127 -3.97 2.58 -6.77
N TYR A 128 -4.05 2.68 -8.10
CA TYR A 128 -3.89 3.97 -8.77
C TYR A 128 -5.00 4.94 -8.40
N TRP A 129 -6.23 4.45 -8.30
CA TRP A 129 -7.39 5.23 -7.88
C TRP A 129 -7.24 5.78 -6.46
N LEU A 130 -6.77 4.96 -5.50
CA LEU A 130 -6.46 5.39 -4.13
C LEU A 130 -5.38 6.46 -4.10
N ARG A 131 -4.29 6.26 -4.85
CA ARG A 131 -3.16 7.19 -4.90
C ARG A 131 -3.54 8.56 -5.47
N CYS A 132 -4.62 8.61 -6.25
CA CYS A 132 -5.15 9.82 -6.88
C CYS A 132 -6.41 10.36 -6.18
N GLU A 133 -6.68 9.96 -4.93
CA GLU A 133 -7.87 10.38 -4.15
C GLU A 133 -9.20 10.17 -4.89
N GLY A 134 -9.24 9.17 -5.78
CA GLY A 134 -10.41 8.81 -6.56
C GLY A 134 -10.55 9.48 -7.93
N GLU A 135 -9.60 10.31 -8.34
CA GLU A 135 -9.61 10.98 -9.66
C GLU A 135 -8.55 10.43 -10.61
N LEU A 136 -8.94 9.54 -11.54
CA LEU A 136 -8.04 9.01 -12.57
C LEU A 136 -7.94 9.94 -13.80
N SER A 137 -7.30 11.10 -13.63
CA SER A 137 -6.97 11.98 -14.77
C SER A 137 -5.58 11.71 -15.35
N ILE A 138 -5.40 11.91 -16.66
CA ILE A 138 -4.07 11.87 -17.33
C ILE A 138 -3.09 12.88 -16.76
N THR A 139 -3.58 13.99 -16.20
CA THR A 139 -2.78 14.98 -15.46
C THR A 139 -2.40 14.47 -14.06
N GLY A 140 -3.24 13.63 -13.45
CA GLY A 140 -2.98 12.95 -12.18
C GLY A 140 -1.83 11.95 -12.26
N PHE A 141 -1.58 11.33 -13.42
CA PHE A 141 -0.47 10.36 -13.57
C PHE A 141 0.93 10.92 -13.25
N LEU A 142 1.08 12.25 -13.19
CA LEU A 142 2.33 12.94 -12.87
C LEU A 142 2.37 13.52 -11.42
N GLY A 143 1.31 13.36 -10.63
CA GLY A 143 1.18 14.01 -9.32
C GLY A 143 0.32 13.30 -8.28
N CYS A 144 -0.06 12.04 -8.52
CA CYS A 144 -0.71 11.23 -7.49
C CYS A 144 0.34 10.72 -6.50
N ASP A 145 0.21 11.04 -5.22
CA ASP A 145 1.08 10.58 -4.13
C ASP A 145 0.33 10.42 -2.80
N ALA A 146 -1.01 10.35 -2.84
CA ALA A 146 -1.80 10.11 -1.64
C ALA A 146 -1.46 8.75 -1.03
N GLU A 147 -1.08 8.77 0.24
CA GLU A 147 -0.89 7.58 1.06
C GLU A 147 -2.16 7.34 1.88
N ARG A 148 -2.75 6.16 1.75
CA ARG A 148 -3.89 5.72 2.55
C ARG A 148 -3.57 4.39 3.19
N THR A 149 -3.80 4.32 4.50
CA THR A 149 -3.66 3.12 5.32
C THR A 149 -5.04 2.66 5.77
N PHE A 150 -5.25 1.34 5.79
CA PHE A 150 -6.47 0.73 6.32
C PHE A 150 -6.15 0.07 7.66
N GLN A 151 -7.15 0.01 8.54
CA GLN A 151 -7.01 -0.66 9.82
C GLN A 151 -6.92 -2.18 9.59
N ALA A 152 -6.20 -2.87 10.46
CA ALA A 152 -6.17 -4.33 10.48
C ALA A 152 -7.32 -4.86 11.33
N GLY A 153 -7.81 -6.05 11.01
CA GLY A 153 -8.94 -6.69 11.68
C GLY A 153 -9.90 -7.32 10.69
N ASP A 154 -11.00 -7.85 11.21
CA ASP A 154 -12.04 -8.50 10.42
C ASP A 154 -13.06 -7.50 9.91
N TYR A 155 -13.50 -7.69 8.67
CA TYR A 155 -14.47 -6.83 8.01
C TYR A 155 -15.58 -7.67 7.38
N GLU A 156 -16.82 -7.21 7.50
CA GLU A 156 -17.93 -7.70 6.68
C GLU A 156 -18.09 -6.80 5.46
N ILE A 157 -17.70 -7.29 4.28
CA ILE A 157 -17.69 -6.50 3.04
C ILE A 157 -18.47 -7.22 1.94
N PRO A 158 -19.43 -6.55 1.27
CA PRO A 158 -20.04 -7.11 0.07
C PRO A 158 -19.03 -7.31 -1.06
N THR A 159 -19.25 -8.35 -1.85
CA THR A 159 -18.52 -8.56 -3.11
C THR A 159 -19.02 -7.60 -4.22
N ASN A 160 -18.23 -7.41 -5.28
CA ASN A 160 -18.60 -6.57 -6.44
C ASN A 160 -18.95 -5.11 -6.07
N LEU A 161 -18.14 -4.47 -5.23
CA LEU A 161 -18.31 -3.06 -4.86
C LEU A 161 -17.61 -2.12 -5.83
N ALA A 162 -18.19 -0.93 -5.98
CA ALA A 162 -17.46 0.20 -6.53
C ALA A 162 -16.30 0.59 -5.58
N PHE A 163 -15.23 1.13 -6.13
CA PHE A 163 -14.02 1.45 -5.36
C PHE A 163 -14.30 2.43 -4.21
N ALA A 164 -15.20 3.39 -4.43
CA ALA A 164 -15.61 4.34 -3.41
C ALA A 164 -16.34 3.66 -2.25
N ASP A 165 -17.20 2.68 -2.53
CA ASP A 165 -17.95 1.95 -1.51
C ASP A 165 -17.04 1.00 -0.72
N ALA A 166 -16.13 0.31 -1.40
CA ALA A 166 -15.13 -0.53 -0.74
C ALA A 166 -14.28 0.29 0.24
N VAL A 167 -13.85 1.49 -0.16
CA VAL A 167 -13.16 2.42 0.75
C VAL A 167 -14.06 2.88 1.88
N ALA A 168 -15.32 3.21 1.61
CA ALA A 168 -16.24 3.66 2.66
C ALA A 168 -16.48 2.59 3.73
N VAL A 169 -16.47 1.31 3.37
CA VAL A 169 -16.52 0.19 4.33
C VAL A 169 -15.20 0.10 5.11
N LEU A 170 -14.05 0.16 4.44
CA LEU A 170 -12.75 0.08 5.12
C LEU A 170 -12.48 1.26 6.06
N ASP A 171 -12.95 2.45 5.71
CA ASP A 171 -12.84 3.68 6.49
C ASP A 171 -13.76 3.66 7.74
N GLN A 172 -14.81 2.82 7.77
CA GLN A 172 -15.61 2.59 8.99
C GLN A 172 -14.82 1.83 10.07
N GLY A 173 -13.76 1.13 9.67
CA GLY A 173 -12.96 0.28 10.54
C GLY A 173 -13.46 -1.16 10.60
N PRO A 174 -12.67 -2.07 11.20
CA PRO A 174 -13.02 -3.47 11.34
C PRO A 174 -14.20 -3.64 12.31
N ILE A 175 -14.76 -4.84 12.32
CA ILE A 175 -15.73 -5.29 13.32
C ILE A 175 -15.09 -5.11 14.70
N PRO A 176 -15.74 -4.42 15.64
CA PRO A 176 -15.20 -4.25 16.98
C PRO A 176 -15.02 -5.61 17.66
N GLU A 177 -13.81 -5.89 18.12
CA GLU A 177 -13.56 -7.04 18.98
C GLU A 177 -14.39 -6.90 20.27
N ILE A 178 -15.12 -7.96 20.61
CA ILE A 178 -15.92 -8.02 21.84
C ILE A 178 -15.00 -8.54 22.94
N PHE A 179 -14.83 -7.74 24.00
CA PHE A 179 -14.05 -8.10 25.16
C PHE A 179 -14.94 -8.39 26.38
N VAL A 180 -14.48 -9.33 27.21
CA VAL A 180 -15.07 -9.67 28.49
C VAL A 180 -14.04 -9.41 29.59
N ASP A 181 -14.45 -8.65 30.61
CA ASP A 181 -13.56 -8.26 31.71
C ASP A 181 -13.56 -9.29 32.84
N PHE A 182 -12.38 -9.82 33.18
CA PHE A 182 -12.18 -10.70 34.32
C PHE A 182 -11.40 -9.99 35.43
N THR A 183 -12.09 -9.61 36.51
CA THR A 183 -11.45 -9.01 37.70
C THR A 183 -11.01 -10.05 38.72
N ILE A 184 -9.70 -10.10 38.96
CA ILE A 184 -9.04 -10.97 39.94
C ILE A 184 -8.53 -10.13 41.11
N PRO A 185 -9.04 -10.32 42.34
CA PRO A 185 -8.59 -9.57 43.51
C PRO A 185 -7.23 -10.05 44.03
N GLU A 186 -6.56 -9.17 44.77
CA GLU A 186 -5.34 -9.47 45.51
C GLU A 186 -5.57 -10.50 46.64
N GLY A 187 -4.47 -11.16 47.07
CA GLY A 187 -4.46 -12.01 48.27
C GLY A 187 -5.11 -13.39 48.13
N LEU A 188 -5.44 -13.82 46.92
CA LEU A 188 -5.94 -15.18 46.65
C LEU A 188 -4.79 -16.20 46.59
N ARG A 189 -5.02 -17.37 47.18
CA ARG A 189 -4.21 -18.57 46.93
C ARG A 189 -4.52 -19.18 45.57
N LEU A 190 -3.64 -20.01 44.99
CA LEU A 190 -3.94 -20.68 43.72
C LEU A 190 -5.26 -21.46 43.75
N THR A 191 -5.57 -22.13 44.86
CA THR A 191 -6.86 -22.85 44.98
C THR A 191 -8.06 -21.90 44.95
N GLU A 192 -7.95 -20.73 45.58
CA GLU A 192 -9.01 -19.71 45.58
C GLU A 192 -9.10 -18.99 44.23
N LEU A 193 -7.96 -18.82 43.54
CA LEU A 193 -7.89 -18.28 42.19
C LEU A 193 -8.64 -19.17 41.20
N VAL A 194 -8.44 -20.49 41.24
CA VAL A 194 -9.17 -21.42 40.37
C VAL A 194 -10.68 -21.30 40.59
N GLU A 195 -11.15 -21.24 41.84
CA GLU A 195 -12.58 -21.01 42.12
C GLU A 195 -13.06 -19.65 41.58
N ARG A 196 -12.23 -18.61 41.72
CA ARG A 196 -12.55 -17.27 41.25
C ARG A 196 -12.67 -17.24 39.73
N LEU A 197 -11.77 -17.89 39.01
CA LEU A 197 -11.75 -17.97 37.55
C LEU A 197 -13.00 -18.68 37.01
N LEU A 198 -13.35 -19.82 37.60
CA LEU A 198 -14.58 -20.56 37.27
C LEU A 198 -15.86 -19.74 37.58
N ALA A 199 -15.80 -18.86 38.57
CA ALA A 199 -16.94 -18.01 38.94
C ALA A 199 -17.10 -16.78 38.03
N VAL A 200 -16.01 -16.23 37.47
CA VAL A 200 -16.09 -15.07 36.55
C VAL A 200 -16.26 -15.48 35.10
N ASN A 201 -15.83 -16.69 34.76
CA ASN A 201 -15.88 -17.19 33.39
C ASN A 201 -16.43 -18.62 33.37
N SER A 202 -17.67 -18.76 32.91
CA SER A 202 -18.33 -20.06 32.80
C SER A 202 -17.80 -20.95 31.68
N ASN A 203 -16.98 -20.41 30.78
CA ASN A 203 -16.37 -21.18 29.69
C ASN A 203 -15.11 -21.92 30.14
N PHE A 204 -14.53 -21.57 31.29
CA PHE A 204 -13.38 -22.28 31.82
C PHE A 204 -13.76 -23.62 32.43
N ASP A 205 -12.94 -24.64 32.17
CA ASP A 205 -13.01 -25.93 32.84
C ASP A 205 -11.97 -26.05 33.96
N ARG A 206 -12.38 -26.71 35.05
CA ARG A 206 -11.51 -26.90 36.22
C ARG A 206 -10.31 -27.78 35.90
N ALA A 207 -10.51 -28.88 35.17
CA ALA A 207 -9.44 -29.81 34.86
C ALA A 207 -8.41 -29.13 33.97
N ASP A 208 -8.86 -28.38 32.97
CA ASP A 208 -7.99 -27.64 32.05
C ASP A 208 -7.19 -26.54 32.78
N LEU A 209 -7.80 -25.80 33.71
CA LEU A 209 -7.07 -24.87 34.59
C LEU A 209 -5.99 -25.58 35.41
N LEU A 210 -6.32 -26.72 36.03
CA LEU A 210 -5.37 -27.46 36.87
C LEU A 210 -4.23 -28.08 36.06
N ASP A 211 -4.52 -28.53 34.83
CA ASP A 211 -3.52 -29.07 33.92
C ASP A 211 -2.63 -27.95 33.36
N ALA A 212 -3.19 -26.78 33.04
CA ALA A 212 -2.44 -25.59 32.64
C ALA A 212 -1.50 -25.11 33.76
N LEU A 213 -1.93 -25.10 35.02
CA LEU A 213 -1.06 -24.79 36.17
C LEU A 213 0.10 -25.77 36.36
N ARG A 214 -0.03 -26.99 35.83
CA ARG A 214 1.04 -28.02 35.86
C ARG A 214 1.89 -28.01 34.59
N ASN A 215 1.59 -27.15 33.63
CA ASN A 215 2.32 -27.09 32.38
C ASN A 215 3.75 -26.55 32.63
N PRO A 216 4.81 -27.32 32.33
CA PRO A 216 6.18 -26.89 32.56
C PRO A 216 6.61 -25.69 31.70
N THR A 217 5.87 -25.34 30.65
CA THR A 217 6.15 -24.14 29.84
C THR A 217 5.56 -22.87 30.42
N LEU A 218 4.56 -22.99 31.31
CA LEU A 218 3.89 -21.86 31.95
C LEU A 218 4.59 -21.58 33.29
N VAL A 219 5.51 -20.63 33.26
CA VAL A 219 6.42 -20.33 34.37
C VAL A 219 6.71 -18.83 34.37
N SER A 220 6.60 -18.20 35.54
CA SER A 220 7.11 -16.84 35.78
C SER A 220 8.63 -16.86 35.89
N ALA A 221 9.28 -15.80 35.40
CA ALA A 221 10.72 -15.58 35.51
C ALA A 221 11.21 -15.50 36.97
N TYR A 222 10.32 -15.22 37.91
CA TYR A 222 10.61 -15.07 39.34
C TYR A 222 10.15 -16.26 40.19
N ALA A 223 9.67 -17.34 39.55
CA ALA A 223 9.32 -18.57 40.24
C ALA A 223 10.57 -19.39 40.62
N ASP A 224 10.52 -20.05 41.77
CA ASP A 224 11.58 -20.98 42.20
C ASP A 224 11.37 -22.38 41.60
N ALA A 225 12.34 -22.84 40.82
CA ALA A 225 12.29 -24.15 40.16
C ALA A 225 12.31 -25.35 41.14
N THR A 226 12.74 -25.14 42.39
CA THR A 226 12.73 -26.17 43.44
C THR A 226 11.33 -26.41 44.02
N VAL A 227 10.41 -25.48 43.80
CA VAL A 227 9.01 -25.60 44.22
C VAL A 227 8.29 -26.64 43.34
N PRO A 228 7.47 -27.52 43.94
CA PRO A 228 6.61 -28.44 43.20
C PRO A 228 5.81 -27.72 42.11
N ILE A 229 5.65 -28.38 40.94
CA ILE A 229 5.05 -27.76 39.75
C ILE A 229 3.65 -27.20 40.01
N ASP A 230 2.87 -27.87 40.87
CA ASP A 230 1.52 -27.50 41.27
C ASP A 230 1.43 -26.24 42.14
N LEU A 231 2.55 -25.79 42.71
CA LEU A 231 2.65 -24.60 43.55
C LEU A 231 3.60 -23.54 42.98
N ARG A 232 4.23 -23.82 41.82
CA ARG A 232 5.29 -22.99 41.25
C ARG A 232 4.81 -21.59 40.89
N LEU A 233 3.54 -21.46 40.54
CA LEU A 233 2.89 -20.19 40.16
C LEU A 233 2.24 -19.47 41.35
N GLU A 234 2.34 -20.03 42.56
CA GLU A 234 1.79 -19.39 43.76
C GLU A 234 2.52 -18.07 44.00
N GLY A 235 1.75 -16.97 44.03
CA GLY A 235 2.28 -15.62 44.22
C GLY A 235 2.87 -14.96 42.96
N THR A 236 2.87 -15.63 41.80
CA THR A 236 3.41 -15.08 40.53
C THR A 236 2.36 -14.94 39.42
N LEU A 237 1.07 -15.04 39.76
CA LEU A 237 -0.04 -14.67 38.89
C LEU A 237 -0.60 -13.33 39.36
N PHE A 238 -0.47 -12.30 38.53
CA PHE A 238 -0.77 -10.93 38.95
C PHE A 238 -2.29 -10.72 39.15
N PRO A 239 -2.74 -10.11 40.25
CA PRO A 239 -4.14 -9.72 40.43
C PRO A 239 -4.42 -8.41 39.68
N ALA A 240 -5.37 -8.45 38.74
CA ALA A 240 -5.80 -7.28 37.96
C ALA A 240 -7.19 -7.53 37.34
N THR A 241 -7.69 -6.53 36.62
CA THR A 241 -8.77 -6.74 35.65
C THR A 241 -8.17 -6.99 34.28
N TYR A 242 -8.61 -8.07 33.63
CA TYR A 242 -8.11 -8.52 32.34
C TYR A 242 -9.23 -8.46 31.30
N ASP A 243 -9.00 -7.72 30.22
CA ASP A 243 -9.91 -7.67 29.07
C ASP A 243 -9.57 -8.84 28.14
N VAL A 244 -10.46 -9.80 27.99
CA VAL A 244 -10.25 -11.04 27.21
C VAL A 244 -11.17 -11.04 25.99
N ALA A 245 -10.61 -11.24 24.80
CA ALA A 245 -11.40 -11.34 23.58
C ALA A 245 -12.38 -12.52 23.66
N GLU A 246 -13.58 -12.38 23.11
CA GLU A 246 -14.63 -13.42 23.17
C GLU A 246 -14.16 -14.76 22.61
N GLU A 247 -13.29 -14.78 21.60
CA GLU A 247 -12.69 -16.00 21.05
C GLU A 247 -11.71 -16.71 22.00
N ASP A 248 -11.10 -15.96 22.93
CA ASP A 248 -10.07 -16.44 23.86
C ASP A 248 -10.64 -16.79 25.24
N VAL A 249 -11.93 -16.58 25.50
CA VAL A 249 -12.55 -16.84 26.82
C VAL A 249 -12.55 -18.32 27.21
N ALA A 250 -12.22 -19.23 26.31
CA ALA A 250 -12.09 -20.66 26.59
C ALA A 250 -10.63 -21.14 26.56
N ASP A 251 -9.65 -20.24 26.58
CA ASP A 251 -8.22 -20.59 26.62
C ASP A 251 -7.60 -20.31 28.00
N GLU A 252 -7.74 -21.29 28.91
CA GLU A 252 -7.24 -21.24 30.27
C GLU A 252 -5.72 -21.05 30.34
N ALA A 253 -5.00 -21.77 29.49
CA ALA A 253 -3.55 -21.77 29.49
C ALA A 253 -3.01 -20.40 29.06
N ARG A 254 -3.58 -19.82 28.00
CA ARG A 254 -3.24 -18.48 27.55
C ARG A 254 -3.60 -17.41 28.58
N PHE A 255 -4.75 -17.55 29.25
CA PHE A 255 -5.14 -16.63 30.29
C PHE A 255 -4.17 -16.66 31.48
N LEU A 256 -3.81 -17.85 31.98
CA LEU A 256 -2.82 -18.01 33.05
C LEU A 256 -1.42 -17.52 32.63
N GLN A 257 -1.03 -17.73 31.38
CA GLN A 257 0.24 -17.21 30.85
C GLN A 257 0.24 -15.68 30.88
N ARG A 258 -0.85 -15.04 30.44
CA ARG A 258 -1.00 -13.59 30.49
C ARG A 258 -0.92 -13.06 31.92
N MET A 259 -1.49 -13.76 32.90
CA MET A 259 -1.38 -13.39 34.31
C MET A 259 0.08 -13.46 34.81
N ALA A 260 0.83 -14.49 34.43
CA ALA A 260 2.25 -14.64 34.76
C ALA A 260 3.12 -13.57 34.08
N ASP A 261 2.92 -13.33 32.78
CA ASP A 261 3.63 -12.30 32.03
C ASP A 261 3.39 -10.90 32.60
N THR A 262 2.14 -10.64 33.03
CA THR A 262 1.78 -9.39 33.70
C THR A 262 2.53 -9.24 35.02
N PHE A 263 2.66 -10.32 35.80
CA PHE A 263 3.43 -10.30 37.04
C PHE A 263 4.89 -9.96 36.75
N ASP A 264 5.51 -10.68 35.82
CA ASP A 264 6.91 -10.51 35.47
C ASP A 264 7.20 -9.07 35.02
N GLN A 265 6.37 -8.54 34.11
CA GLN A 265 6.49 -7.17 33.64
C GLN A 265 6.34 -6.15 34.77
N ARG A 266 5.35 -6.32 35.66
CA ARG A 266 5.11 -5.38 36.77
C ARG A 266 6.25 -5.40 37.78
N TYR A 267 6.75 -6.59 38.11
CA TYR A 267 7.85 -6.76 39.05
C TYR A 267 9.17 -6.24 38.47
N GLU A 268 9.46 -6.51 37.18
CA GLU A 268 10.63 -5.97 36.50
C GLU A 268 10.60 -4.42 36.48
N ASN A 269 9.46 -3.83 36.12
CA ASN A 269 9.28 -2.37 36.14
C ASN A 269 9.49 -1.79 37.54
N LEU A 270 8.93 -2.44 38.58
CA LEU A 270 9.13 -2.03 39.97
C LEU A 270 10.63 -2.03 40.33
N LEU A 271 11.35 -3.10 39.99
CA LEU A 271 12.80 -3.17 40.22
C LEU A 271 13.58 -2.13 39.42
N GLY A 272 13.15 -1.80 38.20
CA GLY A 272 13.75 -0.73 37.39
C GLY A 272 13.54 0.67 37.97
N GLU A 273 12.38 0.92 38.57
CA GLU A 273 12.02 2.22 39.15
C GLU A 273 12.67 2.48 40.51
N VAL A 274 12.56 1.52 41.45
CA VAL A 274 13.00 1.71 42.84
C VAL A 274 14.30 0.98 43.17
N GLY A 275 14.74 0.03 42.33
CA GLY A 275 15.86 -0.86 42.63
C GLY A 275 15.51 -1.90 43.70
N ARG A 276 16.47 -2.79 43.98
CA ARG A 276 16.36 -3.67 45.15
C ARG A 276 16.74 -2.91 46.42
N ASP A 277 15.93 -3.08 47.45
CA ASP A 277 16.24 -2.54 48.78
C ASP A 277 17.58 -3.14 49.29
N PRO A 278 18.53 -2.31 49.76
CA PRO A 278 19.79 -2.79 50.34
C PRO A 278 19.61 -3.83 51.44
N ALA A 279 18.55 -3.74 52.25
CA ALA A 279 18.27 -4.71 53.31
C ALA A 279 17.95 -6.10 52.75
N ILE A 280 17.27 -6.18 51.60
CA ILE A 280 17.00 -7.46 50.91
C ILE A 280 18.32 -8.07 50.42
N LEU A 281 19.23 -7.24 49.88
CA LEU A 281 20.55 -7.68 49.43
C LEU A 281 21.44 -8.15 50.59
N GLU A 282 21.41 -7.47 51.73
CA GLU A 282 22.14 -7.85 52.94
C GLU A 282 21.63 -9.17 53.54
N LEU A 283 20.32 -9.41 53.47
CA LEU A 283 19.70 -10.66 53.89
C LEU A 283 19.93 -11.81 52.89
N GLY A 284 20.44 -11.51 51.69
CA GLY A 284 20.72 -12.52 50.66
C GLY A 284 19.47 -13.18 50.09
N LEU A 285 18.32 -12.52 50.16
CA LEU A 285 17.05 -13.08 49.70
C LEU A 285 16.96 -13.10 48.17
N SER A 286 16.45 -14.20 47.64
CA SER A 286 16.01 -14.32 46.26
C SER A 286 14.73 -13.54 46.00
N ASP A 287 14.43 -13.24 44.73
CA ASP A 287 13.15 -12.58 44.37
C ASP A 287 11.95 -13.41 44.81
N TYR A 288 12.02 -14.73 44.68
CA TYR A 288 10.96 -15.64 45.12
C TYR A 288 10.70 -15.52 46.63
N GLU A 289 11.75 -15.46 47.47
CA GLU A 289 11.59 -15.26 48.91
C GLU A 289 10.98 -13.90 49.26
N VAL A 290 11.32 -12.85 48.51
CA VAL A 290 10.69 -11.53 48.66
C VAL A 290 9.20 -11.60 48.34
N ILE A 291 8.82 -12.32 47.27
CA ILE A 291 7.41 -12.54 46.89
C ILE A 291 6.66 -13.32 47.97
N VAL A 292 7.28 -14.35 48.54
CA VAL A 292 6.71 -15.09 49.68
C VAL A 292 6.46 -14.16 50.86
N VAL A 293 7.42 -13.29 51.21
CA VAL A 293 7.24 -12.30 52.28
C VAL A 293 6.12 -11.31 51.95
N ALA A 294 6.06 -10.82 50.71
CA ALA A 294 4.99 -9.95 50.24
C ALA A 294 3.61 -10.62 50.39
N SER A 295 3.49 -11.91 50.05
CA SER A 295 2.25 -12.68 50.22
C SER A 295 1.82 -12.81 51.70
N MET A 296 2.79 -12.94 52.61
CA MET A 296 2.52 -12.98 54.05
C MET A 296 2.04 -11.62 54.57
N ILE A 297 2.69 -10.53 54.15
CA ILE A 297 2.29 -9.16 54.49
C ILE A 297 0.87 -8.90 53.99
N GLU A 298 0.57 -9.26 52.74
CA GLU A 298 -0.75 -9.07 52.15
C GLU A 298 -1.85 -9.81 52.93
N ARG A 299 -1.55 -11.02 53.38
CA ARG A 299 -2.51 -11.82 54.15
C ARG A 299 -2.75 -11.28 55.57
N GLU A 300 -1.76 -10.62 56.16
CA GLU A 300 -1.81 -10.10 57.54
C GLU A 300 -2.29 -8.64 57.61
N ALA A 301 -2.02 -7.84 56.57
CA ALA A 301 -2.38 -6.43 56.53
C ALA A 301 -3.88 -6.23 56.35
N ARG A 302 -4.46 -5.35 57.18
CA ARG A 302 -5.86 -4.90 57.03
C ARG A 302 -5.98 -3.55 56.34
N VAL A 303 -4.93 -2.74 56.45
CA VAL A 303 -4.83 -1.38 55.89
C VAL A 303 -3.40 -1.15 55.43
N ASP A 304 -3.23 -0.35 54.38
CA ASP A 304 -1.92 -0.15 53.72
C ASP A 304 -0.85 0.42 54.67
N VAL A 305 -1.26 1.29 55.59
CA VAL A 305 -0.34 1.93 56.56
C VAL A 305 0.33 0.93 57.50
N ASP A 306 -0.25 -0.25 57.70
CA ASP A 306 0.30 -1.29 58.57
C ASP A 306 1.34 -2.17 57.86
N ARG A 307 1.35 -2.19 56.51
CA ARG A 307 2.23 -3.06 55.71
C ARG A 307 3.73 -2.91 56.08
N PRO A 308 4.30 -1.71 56.26
CA PRO A 308 5.71 -1.57 56.67
C PRO A 308 6.01 -2.09 58.08
N LEU A 309 5.04 -1.98 59.01
CA LEU A 309 5.21 -2.48 60.38
C LEU A 309 5.16 -4.01 60.41
N ILE A 310 4.26 -4.61 59.65
CA ILE A 310 4.15 -6.06 59.48
C ILE A 310 5.39 -6.61 58.78
N ALA A 311 5.85 -5.97 57.71
CA ALA A 311 7.08 -6.33 57.02
C ALA A 311 8.27 -6.36 57.99
N ARG A 312 8.44 -5.30 58.78
CA ARG A 312 9.47 -5.24 59.83
C ARG A 312 9.32 -6.37 60.84
N ALA A 313 8.11 -6.72 61.25
CA ALA A 313 7.89 -7.82 62.19
C ALA A 313 8.30 -9.17 61.58
N ILE A 314 7.98 -9.42 60.31
CA ILE A 314 8.34 -10.66 59.59
C ILE A 314 9.86 -10.79 59.46
N TYR A 315 10.56 -9.75 58.99
CA TYR A 315 12.02 -9.80 58.82
C TYR A 315 12.80 -9.92 60.14
N ASN A 316 12.20 -9.56 61.28
CA ASN A 316 12.84 -9.67 62.61
C ASN A 316 12.46 -10.96 63.36
N ARG A 317 11.66 -11.86 62.77
CA ARG A 317 11.42 -13.18 63.37
C ARG A 317 12.66 -14.06 63.16
N PRO A 318 13.24 -14.64 64.24
CA PRO A 318 14.46 -15.44 64.18
C PRO A 318 14.26 -16.79 63.52
#